data_AF-B4ITI2-F1
#
_entry.id   AF-B4ITI2-F1
#
_cell.length_a   1.000
_cell.length_b   1.000
_cell.length_c   1.000
_cell.angle_alpha   90.00
_cell.angle_beta   90.00
_cell.angle_gamma   90.00
#
_symmetry.space_group_name_H-M   'P 1'
#
loop_
_entity.id
_entity.type
_entity.pdbx_description
1 polymer ?
#
loop_
_entity_poly.entity_id
_entity_poly.type
_entity_poly.pdbx_seq_one_letter_code
_entity_poly.pdbx_strand_id
1 'polypeptide(L)'
;MPAHVDLTLEEMTRIALGVPELTHVNVAVLQSLINVLLKKLNCQNDMVRISGFEGKCMERILEQSKISPLPFDVEAIVPISEQLDKVQELEKRIKELECKLECHFQQIRICNKVKDKKYKINHAEQYASPCEDLCTVCDEDNKIACSLLANMDFMKKLMRRIATPILTRMEEVSLKLEKFYITLQSFLKQTEALFNRLEIVKQCVVEIEGLRTLVQEYNLTFLGTMEELQDMLDSKLDKVHMPALKKYIRDRFDDIDRRLRLIEDKDACPRAAGFINTGLCCLS
;
A
#
# COMPACT_ATOMS: atom_id res chain seq x y z
N MET A 1 -3.03 -37.35 44.25
CA MET A 1 -3.50 -36.29 43.33
C MET A 1 -4.13 -35.21 44.21
N PRO A 2 -3.64 -33.97 44.24
CA PRO A 2 -4.34 -32.92 44.97
C PRO A 2 -5.59 -32.53 44.18
N ALA A 3 -6.72 -32.46 44.87
CA ALA A 3 -7.99 -32.00 44.31
C ALA A 3 -7.87 -30.53 43.90
N HIS A 4 -8.28 -30.19 42.67
CA HIS A 4 -8.49 -28.80 42.26
C HIS A 4 -9.63 -28.22 43.11
N VAL A 5 -9.32 -27.28 43.98
CA VAL A 5 -10.30 -26.52 44.75
C VAL A 5 -10.35 -25.12 44.16
N ASP A 6 -11.39 -24.84 43.37
CA ASP A 6 -11.65 -23.49 42.84
C ASP A 6 -12.30 -22.65 43.95
N LEU A 7 -11.52 -21.75 44.56
CA LEU A 7 -11.98 -20.86 45.64
C LEU A 7 -12.19 -19.45 45.10
N THR A 8 -13.32 -18.84 45.48
CA THR A 8 -13.60 -17.43 45.18
C THR A 8 -12.81 -16.48 46.09
N LEU A 9 -12.65 -15.22 45.67
CA LEU A 9 -11.90 -14.20 46.44
C LEU A 9 -12.50 -13.95 47.84
N GLU A 10 -13.82 -14.12 47.97
CA GLU A 10 -14.57 -14.00 49.23
C GLU A 10 -14.28 -15.18 50.17
N GLU A 11 -14.16 -16.40 49.64
CA GLU A 11 -13.80 -17.58 50.40
C GLU A 11 -12.34 -17.54 50.84
N MET A 12 -11.43 -17.02 50.01
CA MET A 12 -10.02 -16.82 50.38
C MET A 12 -9.84 -15.79 51.50
N THR A 13 -10.63 -14.70 51.49
CA THR A 13 -10.60 -13.70 52.57
C THR A 13 -11.13 -14.27 53.88
N ARG A 14 -12.19 -15.09 53.84
CA ARG A 14 -12.71 -15.79 55.03
C ARG A 14 -11.71 -16.81 55.59
N ILE A 15 -10.99 -17.54 54.74
CA ILE A 15 -9.95 -18.50 55.17
C ILE A 15 -8.74 -17.76 55.76
N ALA A 16 -8.31 -16.65 55.15
CA ALA A 16 -7.17 -15.87 55.64
C ALA A 16 -7.44 -15.14 56.97
N LEU A 17 -8.69 -14.70 57.21
CA LEU A 17 -9.06 -13.87 58.37
C LEU A 17 -9.87 -14.62 59.45
N GLY A 18 -10.22 -15.89 59.24
CA GLY A 18 -11.24 -16.60 60.01
C GLY A 18 -10.79 -17.31 61.30
N VAL A 19 -9.52 -17.25 61.71
CA VAL A 19 -9.02 -17.98 62.89
C VAL A 19 -8.22 -17.04 63.82
N PRO A 20 -8.45 -17.07 65.15
CA PRO A 20 -7.76 -16.20 66.11
C PRO A 20 -6.25 -16.48 66.25
N GLU A 21 -5.76 -17.63 65.78
CA GLU A 21 -4.34 -17.98 65.75
C GLU A 21 -3.85 -18.11 64.29
N LEU A 22 -2.79 -17.38 63.95
CA LEU A 22 -2.15 -17.38 62.63
C LEU A 22 -1.40 -18.70 62.41
N THR A 23 -2.04 -19.64 61.72
CA THR A 23 -1.39 -20.87 61.25
C THR A 23 -0.66 -20.63 59.92
N HIS A 24 0.34 -21.46 59.60
CA HIS A 24 1.13 -21.37 58.34
C HIS A 24 0.24 -21.40 57.08
N VAL A 25 -0.92 -22.06 57.13
CA VAL A 25 -1.87 -22.10 56.02
C VAL A 25 -2.56 -20.76 55.82
N ASN A 26 -2.97 -20.09 56.90
CA ASN A 26 -3.64 -18.78 56.83
C ASN A 26 -2.68 -17.71 56.27
N VAL A 27 -1.41 -17.76 56.66
CA VAL A 27 -0.37 -16.87 56.14
C VAL A 27 -0.12 -17.10 54.65
N ALA A 28 -0.07 -18.36 54.21
CA ALA A 28 0.09 -18.70 52.80
C ALA A 28 -1.10 -18.23 51.94
N VAL A 29 -2.33 -18.38 52.44
CA VAL A 29 -3.55 -17.90 51.75
C VAL A 29 -3.60 -16.37 51.71
N LEU A 30 -3.21 -15.70 52.79
CA LEU A 30 -3.12 -14.23 52.84
C LEU A 30 -2.08 -13.70 51.83
N GLN A 31 -0.91 -14.35 51.74
CA GLN A 31 0.12 -13.99 50.77
C GLN A 31 -0.37 -14.18 49.33
N SER A 32 -1.11 -15.26 49.05
CA SER A 32 -1.76 -15.46 47.75
C SER A 32 -2.82 -14.40 47.45
N LEU A 33 -3.65 -14.03 48.43
CA LEU A 33 -4.66 -12.97 48.27
C LEU A 33 -4.02 -11.61 47.94
N ILE A 34 -2.95 -11.25 48.65
CA ILE A 34 -2.21 -9.99 48.41
C ILE A 34 -1.62 -10.01 46.99
N ASN A 35 -1.01 -11.11 46.56
CA ASN A 35 -0.48 -11.23 45.20
C ASN A 35 -1.56 -11.09 44.12
N VAL A 36 -2.76 -11.65 44.33
CA VAL A 36 -3.90 -11.51 43.41
C VAL A 36 -4.38 -10.05 43.33
N LEU A 37 -4.47 -9.37 44.48
CA LEU A 37 -4.84 -7.95 44.52
C LEU A 37 -3.80 -7.06 43.84
N LEU A 38 -2.51 -7.30 44.09
CA LEU A 38 -1.41 -6.59 43.43
C LEU A 38 -1.42 -6.83 41.91
N LYS A 39 -1.74 -8.05 41.46
CA LYS A 39 -1.91 -8.35 40.03
C LYS A 39 -3.09 -7.61 39.41
N LYS A 40 -4.25 -7.64 40.07
CA LYS A 40 -5.47 -6.90 39.66
C LYS A 40 -5.22 -5.39 39.53
N LEU A 41 -4.40 -4.84 40.42
CA LEU A 41 -4.06 -3.41 40.47
C LEU A 41 -2.83 -3.04 39.62
N ASN A 42 -2.19 -4.01 38.96
CA ASN A 42 -0.97 -3.82 38.17
C ASN A 42 0.26 -3.29 38.97
N CYS A 43 0.31 -3.53 40.27
CA CYS A 43 1.39 -3.08 41.17
C CYS A 43 2.45 -4.16 41.45
N GLN A 44 2.53 -5.21 40.62
CA GLN A 44 3.39 -6.38 40.89
C GLN A 44 4.89 -6.04 40.89
N ASN A 45 5.27 -4.98 40.18
CA ASN A 45 6.66 -4.54 40.03
C ASN A 45 6.97 -3.27 40.84
N ASP A 46 6.00 -2.78 41.63
CA ASP A 46 6.20 -1.59 42.44
C ASP A 46 6.99 -1.95 43.70
N MET A 47 8.16 -1.33 43.86
CA MET A 47 9.08 -1.63 44.96
C MET A 47 8.57 -1.00 46.27
N VAL A 48 7.78 -1.75 47.04
CA VAL A 48 7.34 -1.33 48.38
C VAL A 48 8.47 -1.59 49.39
N ARG A 49 9.19 -0.54 49.77
CA ARG A 49 10.18 -0.60 50.87
C ARG A 49 9.47 -0.48 52.22
N ILE A 50 9.43 -1.58 52.97
CA ILE A 50 8.98 -1.59 54.36
C ILE A 50 10.23 -1.52 55.23
N SER A 51 10.32 -0.48 56.06
CA SER A 51 11.45 -0.28 56.99
C SER A 51 10.93 -0.10 58.40
N GLY A 52 11.70 -0.53 59.41
CA GLY A 52 11.30 -0.48 60.81
C GLY A 52 11.29 -1.85 61.52
N PHE A 53 10.73 -1.89 62.72
CA PHE A 53 10.60 -3.12 63.52
C PHE A 53 9.62 -4.10 62.85
N GLU A 54 8.59 -3.57 62.23
CA GLU A 54 7.57 -4.25 61.45
C GLU A 54 8.18 -4.94 60.21
N GLY A 55 9.16 -4.30 59.57
CA GLY A 55 9.91 -4.87 58.44
C GLY A 55 10.71 -6.11 58.84
N LYS A 56 11.42 -6.07 59.99
CA LYS A 56 12.16 -7.22 60.52
C LYS A 56 11.24 -8.37 60.94
N CYS A 57 10.03 -8.06 61.39
CA CYS A 57 9.03 -9.06 61.75
C CYS A 57 8.46 -9.75 60.50
N MET A 58 8.12 -8.96 59.46
CA MET A 58 7.71 -9.49 58.15
C MET A 58 8.79 -10.33 57.47
N GLU A 59 10.06 -9.92 57.56
CA GLU A 59 11.20 -10.67 57.01
C GLU A 59 11.31 -12.06 57.64
N ARG A 60 11.19 -12.17 58.98
CA ARG A 60 11.15 -13.47 59.67
C ARG A 60 9.95 -14.32 59.28
N ILE A 61 8.78 -13.71 59.09
CA ILE A 61 7.56 -14.43 58.67
C ILE A 61 7.72 -14.96 57.24
N LEU A 62 8.33 -14.18 56.35
CA LEU A 62 8.60 -14.55 54.95
C LEU A 62 9.70 -15.62 54.82
N GLU A 63 10.72 -15.60 55.68
CA GLU A 63 11.75 -16.65 55.75
C GLU A 63 11.17 -17.99 56.25
N GLN A 64 10.14 -17.94 57.10
CA GLN A 64 9.48 -19.11 57.67
C GLN A 64 8.32 -19.64 56.81
N SER A 65 7.70 -18.80 55.97
CA SER A 65 6.63 -19.22 55.07
C SER A 65 7.22 -19.85 53.80
N LYS A 66 7.14 -21.18 53.69
CA LYS A 66 7.42 -21.86 52.41
C LYS A 66 6.28 -21.64 51.42
N ILE A 67 6.66 -21.63 50.14
CA ILE A 67 5.82 -21.49 48.93
C ILE A 67 4.42 -22.08 49.15
N SER A 68 3.40 -21.24 48.89
CA SER A 68 1.99 -21.56 49.06
C SER A 68 1.64 -22.93 48.42
N PRO A 69 1.03 -23.87 49.16
CA PRO A 69 0.71 -25.21 48.66
C PRO A 69 -0.46 -25.25 47.67
N LEU A 70 -1.06 -24.09 47.37
CA LEU A 70 -2.22 -23.98 46.50
C LEU A 70 -1.76 -23.59 45.08
N PRO A 71 -1.98 -24.45 44.08
CA PRO A 71 -1.71 -24.11 42.68
C PRO A 71 -2.75 -23.07 42.24
N PHE A 72 -2.33 -21.82 42.07
CA PHE A 72 -3.20 -20.76 41.57
C PHE A 72 -2.93 -20.52 40.10
N ASP A 73 -3.99 -20.50 39.30
CA ASP A 73 -3.91 -20.21 37.88
C ASP A 73 -3.82 -18.70 37.66
N VAL A 74 -2.58 -18.21 37.68
CA VAL A 74 -2.24 -16.78 37.63
C VAL A 74 -2.64 -16.17 36.28
N GLU A 75 -2.88 -16.96 35.23
CA GLU A 75 -3.18 -16.49 33.88
C GLU A 75 -4.58 -15.85 33.73
N ALA A 76 -5.55 -16.21 34.57
CA ALA A 76 -6.93 -15.72 34.45
C ALA A 76 -7.17 -14.29 34.99
N ILE A 77 -6.18 -13.68 35.64
CA ILE A 77 -6.35 -12.39 36.33
C ILE A 77 -5.89 -11.25 35.42
N VAL A 78 -6.86 -10.60 34.75
CA VAL A 78 -6.66 -9.44 33.87
C VAL A 78 -6.50 -8.15 34.70
N PRO A 79 -5.50 -7.30 34.41
CA PRO A 79 -5.30 -6.00 35.08
C PRO A 79 -6.50 -5.06 34.87
N ILE A 80 -6.89 -4.33 35.92
CA ILE A 80 -7.97 -3.32 35.84
C ILE A 80 -7.50 -2.05 35.12
N SER A 81 -6.19 -1.81 35.03
CA SER A 81 -5.61 -0.61 34.40
C SER A 81 -6.07 -0.42 32.95
N GLU A 82 -6.10 -1.49 32.15
CA GLU A 82 -6.57 -1.43 30.75
C GLU A 82 -8.04 -0.99 30.64
N GLN A 83 -8.88 -1.31 31.63
CA GLN A 83 -10.27 -0.87 31.66
C GLN A 83 -10.41 0.57 32.14
N LEU A 84 -9.53 1.05 33.02
CA LEU A 84 -9.50 2.43 33.48
C LEU A 84 -9.01 3.38 32.37
N ASP A 85 -8.00 2.97 31.60
CA ASP A 85 -7.48 3.74 30.46
C ASP A 85 -8.58 3.95 29.40
N LYS A 86 -9.37 2.91 29.12
CA LYS A 86 -10.53 2.98 28.21
C LYS A 86 -11.62 3.94 28.72
N VAL A 87 -11.84 4.02 30.03
CA VAL A 87 -12.80 4.96 30.63
C VAL A 87 -12.30 6.40 30.48
N GLN A 88 -11.00 6.63 30.68
CA GLN A 88 -10.40 7.95 30.52
C GLN A 88 -10.44 8.44 29.05
N GLU A 89 -10.25 7.53 28.09
CA GLU A 89 -10.39 7.82 26.67
C GLU A 89 -11.84 8.16 26.29
N LEU A 90 -12.82 7.45 26.85
CA LEU A 90 -14.24 7.76 26.69
C LEU A 90 -14.62 9.13 27.24
N GLU A 91 -14.13 9.50 28.43
CA GLU A 91 -14.36 10.83 29.00
C GLU A 91 -13.79 11.94 28.13
N LYS A 92 -12.60 11.74 27.55
CA LYS A 92 -12.00 12.69 26.62
C LYS A 92 -12.86 12.86 25.35
N ARG A 93 -13.36 11.75 24.81
CA ARG A 93 -14.20 11.75 23.61
C ARG A 93 -15.58 12.40 23.85
N ILE A 94 -16.15 12.23 25.04
CA ILE A 94 -17.39 12.92 25.45
C ILE A 94 -17.16 14.43 25.45
N LYS A 95 -16.07 14.92 26.07
CA LYS A 95 -15.74 16.36 26.07
C LYS A 95 -15.56 16.92 24.65
N GLU A 96 -14.92 16.17 23.75
CA GLU A 96 -14.78 16.57 22.35
C GLU A 96 -16.11 16.65 21.62
N LEU A 97 -17.04 15.72 21.88
CA LEU A 97 -18.37 15.72 21.29
C LEU A 97 -19.24 16.85 21.84
N GLU A 98 -19.20 17.12 23.15
CA GLU A 98 -19.87 18.27 23.77
C GLU A 98 -19.39 19.59 23.16
N CYS A 99 -18.07 19.73 22.96
CA CYS A 99 -17.51 20.92 22.31
C CYS A 99 -18.01 21.07 20.86
N LYS A 100 -18.02 19.99 20.07
CA LYS A 100 -18.54 20.00 18.71
C LYS A 100 -20.03 20.33 18.65
N LEU A 101 -20.82 19.80 19.59
CA LEU A 101 -22.25 20.07 19.71
C LEU A 101 -22.52 21.56 20.01
N GLU A 102 -21.78 22.13 20.96
CA GLU A 102 -21.89 23.55 21.30
C GLU A 102 -21.45 24.44 20.13
N CYS A 103 -20.36 24.10 19.43
CA CYS A 103 -19.97 24.79 18.19
C CYS A 103 -21.07 24.74 17.12
N HIS A 104 -21.74 23.60 16.96
CA HIS A 104 -22.84 23.45 16.02
C HIS A 104 -24.07 24.29 16.43
N PHE A 105 -24.42 24.34 17.72
CA PHE A 105 -25.47 25.23 18.20
C PHE A 105 -25.13 26.71 18.03
N GLN A 106 -23.87 27.11 18.21
CA GLN A 106 -23.41 28.46 17.91
C GLN A 106 -23.53 28.79 16.42
N GLN A 107 -23.16 27.86 15.54
CA GLN A 107 -23.36 28.03 14.10
C GLN A 107 -24.84 28.16 13.74
N ILE A 108 -25.72 27.33 14.30
CA ILE A 108 -27.17 27.46 14.13
C ILE A 108 -27.66 28.84 14.60
N ARG A 109 -27.18 29.33 15.76
CA ARG A 109 -27.52 30.67 16.27
C ARG A 109 -27.05 31.79 15.33
N ILE A 110 -25.88 31.66 14.71
CA ILE A 110 -25.35 32.63 13.72
C ILE A 110 -26.15 32.57 12.43
N CYS A 111 -26.42 31.38 11.89
CA CYS A 111 -27.23 31.18 10.69
C CYS A 111 -28.66 31.70 10.87
N ASN A 112 -29.26 31.54 12.05
CA ASN A 112 -30.59 32.09 12.36
C ASN A 112 -30.62 33.63 12.47
N LYS A 113 -29.48 34.29 12.75
CA LYS A 113 -29.40 35.76 12.67
C LYS A 113 -29.39 36.27 11.22
N VAL A 114 -28.95 35.44 10.27
CA VAL A 114 -28.85 35.79 8.85
C VAL A 114 -30.04 35.20 8.09
N LYS A 115 -31.19 35.88 8.20
CA LYS A 115 -32.31 35.88 7.23
C LYS A 115 -32.97 34.55 6.81
N ASP A 116 -32.70 33.41 7.44
CA ASP A 116 -33.47 32.19 7.18
C ASP A 116 -34.41 31.87 8.36
N LYS A 117 -35.71 32.15 8.18
CA LYS A 117 -36.79 31.86 9.15
C LYS A 117 -37.08 30.36 9.30
N LYS A 118 -36.11 29.47 9.05
CA LYS A 118 -36.32 28.02 9.16
C LYS A 118 -36.31 27.51 10.59
N TYR A 119 -35.57 28.15 11.51
CA TYR A 119 -35.54 27.76 12.92
C TYR A 119 -35.85 28.96 13.82
N LYS A 120 -37.12 29.09 14.22
CA LYS A 120 -37.54 30.08 15.21
C LYS A 120 -37.21 29.54 16.61
N ILE A 121 -36.39 30.29 17.36
CA ILE A 121 -36.05 29.99 18.76
C ILE A 121 -37.30 29.87 19.63
N ASN A 122 -38.38 30.59 19.31
CA ASN A 122 -39.66 30.54 20.02
C ASN A 122 -40.44 29.22 19.84
N HIS A 123 -39.95 28.31 19.00
CA HIS A 123 -40.46 26.94 18.88
C HIS A 123 -39.43 25.90 19.36
N ALA A 124 -38.32 26.31 19.99
CA ALA A 124 -37.35 25.38 20.57
C ALA A 124 -38.01 24.39 21.56
N GLU A 125 -39.01 24.86 22.32
CA GLU A 125 -39.84 24.04 23.21
C GLU A 125 -40.68 22.98 22.47
N GLN A 126 -41.02 23.20 21.20
CA GLN A 126 -41.73 22.20 20.38
C GLN A 126 -40.79 21.12 19.83
N TYR A 127 -39.49 21.45 19.68
CA TYR A 127 -38.44 20.49 19.35
C TYR A 127 -37.85 19.82 20.60
N ALA A 128 -38.17 20.35 21.78
CA ALA A 128 -37.81 19.82 23.08
C ALA A 128 -39.03 19.21 23.78
N SER A 129 -39.60 18.15 23.20
CA SER A 129 -40.57 17.29 23.91
C SER A 129 -40.63 15.93 23.20
N PRO A 130 -40.69 14.75 23.86
CA PRO A 130 -40.61 14.39 25.28
C PRO A 130 -39.57 13.27 25.49
N CYS A 131 -38.26 13.56 25.42
CA CYS A 131 -37.24 12.52 25.60
C CYS A 131 -36.75 12.35 27.04
N GLU A 132 -37.19 13.16 28.00
CA GLU A 132 -36.52 13.18 29.32
C GLU A 132 -37.43 13.17 30.55
N ASP A 133 -38.75 13.04 30.41
CA ASP A 133 -39.60 13.06 31.61
C ASP A 133 -40.80 12.12 31.53
N LEU A 134 -40.50 10.83 31.45
CA LEU A 134 -41.51 9.76 31.53
C LEU A 134 -42.16 9.67 32.92
N CYS A 135 -41.58 10.33 33.93
CA CYS A 135 -41.92 10.11 35.34
C CYS A 135 -42.47 11.35 36.08
N THR A 136 -42.58 12.51 35.44
CA THR A 136 -43.20 13.69 36.06
C THR A 136 -44.74 13.66 36.01
N VAL A 137 -45.33 12.91 35.08
CA VAL A 137 -46.78 12.66 35.02
C VAL A 137 -47.02 11.15 35.00
N CYS A 138 -46.87 10.50 36.15
CA CYS A 138 -47.03 9.05 36.25
C CYS A 138 -48.52 8.65 36.15
N ASP A 139 -48.92 8.06 35.03
CA ASP A 139 -50.04 7.10 34.99
C ASP A 139 -49.70 5.88 35.86
N GLU A 140 -50.69 5.27 36.53
CA GLU A 140 -50.49 4.12 37.43
C GLU A 140 -49.79 2.93 36.72
N ASP A 141 -49.97 2.79 35.41
CA ASP A 141 -49.32 1.74 34.60
C ASP A 141 -47.80 1.97 34.42
N ASN A 142 -47.33 3.22 34.50
CA ASN A 142 -45.92 3.59 34.33
C ASN A 142 -45.14 3.69 35.64
N LYS A 143 -45.80 3.55 36.80
CA LYS A 143 -45.19 3.66 38.13
C LYS A 143 -44.07 2.64 38.35
N ILE A 144 -44.24 1.42 37.82
CA ILE A 144 -43.24 0.36 37.91
C ILE A 144 -42.02 0.69 37.05
N ALA A 145 -42.23 1.14 35.80
CA ALA A 145 -41.14 1.57 34.91
C ALA A 145 -40.37 2.76 35.52
N CYS A 146 -41.07 3.73 36.10
CA CYS A 146 -40.45 4.86 36.78
C CYS A 146 -39.67 4.47 38.04
N SER A 147 -40.17 3.51 38.82
CA SER A 147 -39.44 2.97 39.97
C SER A 147 -38.17 2.22 39.57
N LEU A 148 -38.18 1.55 38.40
CA LEU A 148 -37.03 0.86 37.83
C LEU A 148 -36.01 1.85 37.23
N LEU A 149 -36.47 2.92 36.60
CA LEU A 149 -35.62 4.00 36.09
C LEU A 149 -34.96 4.81 37.23
N ALA A 150 -35.66 5.00 38.35
CA ALA A 150 -35.09 5.62 39.56
C ALA A 150 -34.08 4.71 40.28
N ASN A 151 -34.10 3.41 40.02
CA ASN A 151 -33.14 2.46 40.56
C ASN A 151 -31.81 2.52 39.80
N MET A 152 -30.85 3.23 40.37
CA MET A 152 -29.51 3.43 39.80
C MET A 152 -28.76 2.12 39.49
N ASP A 153 -28.96 1.06 40.27
CA ASP A 153 -28.31 -0.24 40.03
C ASP A 153 -28.93 -0.99 38.86
N PHE A 154 -30.25 -0.93 38.72
CA PHE A 154 -30.95 -1.47 37.56
C PHE A 154 -30.51 -0.73 36.28
N MET A 155 -30.50 0.60 36.32
CA MET A 155 -30.06 1.42 35.19
C MET A 155 -28.61 1.19 34.83
N LYS A 156 -27.68 1.10 35.79
CA LYS A 156 -26.28 0.76 35.52
C LYS A 156 -26.11 -0.62 34.88
N LYS A 157 -26.87 -1.63 35.33
CA LYS A 157 -26.84 -2.99 34.76
C LYS A 157 -27.45 -3.03 33.35
N LEU A 158 -28.56 -2.32 33.15
CA LEU A 158 -29.22 -2.20 31.84
C LEU A 158 -28.32 -1.47 30.84
N MET A 159 -27.75 -0.33 31.25
CA MET A 159 -26.79 0.42 30.46
C MET A 159 -25.55 -0.39 30.13
N ARG A 160 -24.97 -1.14 31.07
CA ARG A 160 -23.86 -2.06 30.74
C ARG A 160 -24.29 -3.13 29.73
N ARG A 161 -25.44 -3.77 29.93
CA ARG A 161 -25.92 -4.81 29.00
C ARG A 161 -26.20 -4.31 27.59
N ILE A 162 -26.64 -3.06 27.44
CA ILE A 162 -26.92 -2.45 26.13
C ILE A 162 -25.66 -1.81 25.53
N ALA A 163 -24.86 -1.11 26.33
CA ALA A 163 -23.68 -0.41 25.86
C ALA A 163 -22.54 -1.35 25.47
N THR A 164 -22.32 -2.45 26.21
CA THR A 164 -21.26 -3.42 25.89
C THR A 164 -21.38 -3.97 24.46
N PRO A 165 -22.51 -4.53 23.99
CA PRO A 165 -22.60 -5.04 22.62
C PRO A 165 -22.48 -3.94 21.56
N ILE A 166 -22.96 -2.72 21.84
CA ILE A 166 -22.78 -1.57 20.93
C ILE A 166 -21.29 -1.23 20.81
N LEU A 167 -20.58 -1.13 21.93
CA LEU A 167 -19.14 -0.85 21.96
C LEU A 167 -18.34 -1.94 21.25
N THR A 168 -18.65 -3.21 21.49
CA THR A 168 -18.01 -4.34 20.79
C THR A 168 -18.22 -4.26 19.28
N ARG A 169 -19.44 -3.92 18.82
CA ARG A 169 -19.71 -3.72 17.39
C ARG A 169 -18.97 -2.52 16.81
N MET A 170 -18.84 -1.42 17.57
CA MET A 170 -18.06 -0.26 17.14
C MET A 170 -16.57 -0.61 17.02
N GLU A 171 -16.00 -1.37 17.95
CA GLU A 171 -14.62 -1.87 17.87
C GLU A 171 -14.43 -2.77 16.63
N GLU A 172 -15.35 -3.71 16.36
CA GLU A 172 -15.31 -4.55 15.16
C GLU A 172 -15.33 -3.73 13.86
N VAL A 173 -16.18 -2.70 13.80
CA VAL A 173 -16.25 -1.80 12.63
C VAL A 173 -14.98 -0.98 12.49
N SER A 174 -14.43 -0.48 13.60
CA SER A 174 -13.15 0.25 13.59
C SER A 174 -12.02 -0.60 13.04
N LEU A 175 -11.90 -1.85 13.50
CA LEU A 175 -10.89 -2.79 13.00
C LEU A 175 -11.07 -3.11 11.51
N LYS A 176 -12.31 -3.24 11.03
CA LYS A 176 -12.59 -3.43 9.60
C LYS A 176 -12.21 -2.21 8.78
N LEU A 177 -12.49 -0.99 9.27
CA LEU A 177 -12.10 0.26 8.62
C LEU A 177 -10.59 0.40 8.53
N GLU A 178 -9.86 0.03 9.57
CA GLU A 178 -8.41 0.10 9.59
C GLU A 178 -7.78 -0.90 8.60
N LYS A 179 -8.28 -2.14 8.57
CA LYS A 179 -7.89 -3.12 7.54
C LYS A 179 -8.19 -2.64 6.13
N PHE A 180 -9.36 -2.03 5.93
CA PHE A 180 -9.74 -1.46 4.64
C PHE A 180 -8.79 -0.33 4.25
N TYR A 181 -8.45 0.57 5.17
CA TYR A 181 -7.49 1.65 4.94
C TYR A 181 -6.10 1.13 4.52
N ILE A 182 -5.57 0.14 5.24
CA ILE A 182 -4.29 -0.51 4.90
C ILE A 182 -4.34 -1.14 3.50
N THR A 183 -5.44 -1.83 3.20
CA THR A 183 -5.65 -2.46 1.88
C THR A 183 -5.68 -1.40 0.78
N LEU A 184 -6.42 -0.31 1.00
CA LEU A 184 -6.55 0.79 0.05
C LEU A 184 -5.22 1.49 -0.19
N GLN A 185 -4.42 1.68 0.86
CA GLN A 185 -3.06 2.23 0.74
C GLN A 185 -2.14 1.30 -0.06
N SER A 186 -2.25 -0.02 0.14
CA SER A 186 -1.47 -0.99 -0.65
C SER A 186 -1.87 -0.98 -2.13
N PHE A 187 -3.17 -0.88 -2.41
CA PHE A 187 -3.71 -0.77 -3.77
C PHE A 187 -3.23 0.52 -4.46
N LEU A 188 -3.20 1.64 -3.73
CA LEU A 188 -2.74 2.92 -4.24
C LEU A 188 -1.25 2.85 -4.63
N LYS A 189 -0.41 2.24 -3.78
CA LYS A 189 1.01 2.01 -4.09
C LYS A 189 1.22 1.12 -5.33
N GLN A 190 0.44 0.05 -5.48
CA GLN A 190 0.51 -0.81 -6.66
C GLN A 190 0.08 -0.05 -7.93
N THR A 191 -0.95 0.77 -7.82
CA THR A 191 -1.45 1.59 -8.93
C THR A 191 -0.40 2.63 -9.38
N GLU A 192 0.26 3.30 -8.42
CA GLU A 192 1.35 4.24 -8.70
C GLU A 192 2.53 3.55 -9.39
N ALA A 193 2.93 2.36 -8.94
CA ALA A 193 3.97 1.58 -9.58
C ALA A 193 3.60 1.17 -11.03
N LEU A 194 2.35 0.79 -11.28
CA LEU A 194 1.85 0.50 -12.62
C LEU A 194 1.85 1.74 -13.52
N PHE A 195 1.49 2.90 -12.96
CA PHE A 195 1.49 4.17 -13.68
C PHE A 195 2.92 4.57 -14.11
N ASN A 196 3.89 4.48 -13.20
CA ASN A 196 5.30 4.73 -13.51
C ASN A 196 5.82 3.80 -14.61
N ARG A 197 5.41 2.53 -14.59
CA ARG A 197 5.78 1.56 -15.63
C ARG A 197 5.14 1.91 -16.99
N LEU A 198 3.89 2.38 -17.00
CA LEU A 198 3.21 2.87 -18.20
C LEU A 198 3.92 4.09 -18.80
N GLU A 199 4.42 4.99 -17.95
CA GLU A 199 5.17 6.17 -18.39
C GLU A 199 6.48 5.81 -19.08
N ILE A 200 7.22 4.82 -18.57
CA ILE A 200 8.41 4.27 -19.23
C ILE A 200 8.04 3.68 -20.59
N VAL A 201 6.97 2.90 -20.69
CA VAL A 201 6.51 2.32 -21.96
C VAL A 201 6.16 3.42 -22.96
N LYS A 202 5.48 4.49 -22.53
CA LYS A 202 5.19 5.65 -23.37
C LYS A 202 6.48 6.28 -23.92
N GLN A 203 7.49 6.46 -23.07
CA GLN A 203 8.80 6.99 -23.50
C GLN A 203 9.48 6.08 -24.53
N CYS A 204 9.48 4.76 -24.31
CA CYS A 204 10.02 3.80 -25.27
C CYS A 204 9.30 3.88 -26.64
N VAL A 205 7.98 4.05 -26.66
CA VAL A 205 7.22 4.22 -27.91
C VAL A 205 7.66 5.47 -28.67
N VAL A 206 7.86 6.59 -27.97
CA VAL A 206 8.35 7.84 -28.58
C VAL A 206 9.75 7.65 -29.18
N GLU A 207 10.65 6.97 -28.47
CA GLU A 207 12.00 6.69 -28.97
C GLU A 207 12.00 5.75 -30.18
N ILE A 208 11.15 4.72 -30.18
CA ILE A 208 11.00 3.81 -31.32
C ILE A 208 10.50 4.56 -32.56
N GLU A 209 9.50 5.43 -32.42
CA GLU A 209 9.03 6.26 -33.53
C GLU A 209 10.14 7.21 -34.02
N GLY A 210 10.93 7.80 -33.13
CA GLY A 210 12.08 8.62 -33.50
C GLY A 210 13.18 7.84 -34.25
N LEU A 211 13.47 6.61 -33.83
CA LEU A 211 14.38 5.73 -34.57
C LEU A 211 13.82 5.37 -35.94
N ARG A 212 12.51 5.13 -36.04
CA ARG A 212 11.84 4.81 -37.30
C ARG A 212 11.97 5.96 -38.31
N THR A 213 11.75 7.21 -37.88
CA THR A 213 11.93 8.37 -38.75
C THR A 213 13.38 8.50 -39.20
N LEU A 214 14.35 8.29 -38.30
CA LEU A 214 15.76 8.34 -38.62
C LEU A 214 16.15 7.28 -39.67
N VAL A 215 15.66 6.05 -39.52
CA VAL A 215 15.89 4.96 -40.50
C VAL A 215 15.28 5.30 -41.86
N GLN A 216 14.11 5.94 -41.88
CA GLN A 216 13.49 6.39 -43.14
C GLN A 216 14.34 7.47 -43.82
N GLU A 217 14.84 8.46 -43.08
CA GLU A 217 15.74 9.48 -43.61
C GLU A 217 17.03 8.88 -44.17
N TYR A 218 17.69 7.98 -43.41
CA TYR A 218 18.89 7.29 -43.88
C TYR A 218 18.63 6.47 -45.14
N ASN A 219 17.51 5.77 -45.23
CA ASN A 219 17.15 5.02 -46.44
C ASN A 219 16.98 5.95 -47.64
N LEU A 220 16.32 7.10 -47.48
CA LEU A 220 16.16 8.08 -48.55
C LEU A 220 17.52 8.64 -49.00
N THR A 221 18.39 8.99 -48.06
CA THR A 221 19.75 9.45 -48.36
C THR A 221 20.57 8.38 -49.09
N PHE A 222 20.47 7.12 -48.63
CA PHE A 222 21.16 6.00 -49.26
C PHE A 222 20.70 5.76 -50.69
N LEU A 223 19.38 5.74 -50.93
CA LEU A 223 18.82 5.62 -52.27
C LEU A 223 19.28 6.76 -53.18
N GLY A 224 19.22 8.01 -52.70
CA GLY A 224 19.72 9.16 -53.46
C GLY A 224 21.21 9.05 -53.80
N THR A 225 22.04 8.60 -52.86
CA THR A 225 23.47 8.40 -53.11
C THR A 225 23.72 7.25 -54.10
N MET A 226 22.91 6.19 -54.05
CA MET A 226 22.99 5.10 -55.05
C MET A 226 22.63 5.59 -56.45
N GLU A 227 21.58 6.40 -56.58
CA GLU A 227 21.19 7.02 -57.85
C GLU A 227 22.33 7.91 -58.39
N GLU A 228 22.91 8.77 -57.57
CA GLU A 228 24.06 9.61 -57.96
C GLU A 228 25.27 8.79 -58.41
N LEU A 229 25.57 7.67 -57.72
CA LEU A 229 26.66 6.76 -58.11
C LEU A 229 26.39 6.09 -59.46
N GLN A 230 25.14 5.69 -59.70
CA GLN A 230 24.74 5.09 -60.98
C GLN A 230 24.86 6.11 -62.12
N ASP A 231 24.36 7.33 -61.94
CA ASP A 231 24.51 8.42 -62.92
C ASP A 231 25.98 8.71 -63.22
N MET A 232 26.85 8.70 -62.21
CA MET A 232 28.27 8.92 -62.37
C MET A 232 28.94 7.78 -63.15
N LEU A 233 28.53 6.53 -62.90
CA LEU A 233 29.01 5.35 -63.61
C LEU A 233 28.59 5.38 -65.08
N ASP A 234 27.32 5.68 -65.35
CA ASP A 234 26.77 5.78 -66.70
C ASP A 234 27.46 6.90 -67.49
N SER A 235 27.63 8.08 -66.87
CA SER A 235 28.40 9.19 -67.45
C SER A 235 29.85 8.79 -67.78
N LYS A 236 30.51 7.99 -66.92
CA LYS A 236 31.88 7.49 -67.18
C LYS A 236 31.90 6.48 -68.33
N LEU A 237 30.93 5.58 -68.40
CA LEU A 237 30.79 4.63 -69.50
C LEU A 237 30.60 5.37 -70.83
N ASP A 238 29.69 6.33 -70.88
CA ASP A 238 29.35 7.06 -72.11
C ASP A 238 30.42 8.04 -72.58
N LYS A 239 31.10 8.73 -71.65
CA LYS A 239 32.08 9.78 -72.01
C LYS A 239 33.50 9.29 -72.17
N VAL A 240 33.87 8.19 -71.50
CA VAL A 240 35.26 7.71 -71.48
C VAL A 240 35.39 6.37 -72.18
N HIS A 241 34.66 5.35 -71.71
CA HIS A 241 34.85 3.99 -72.20
C HIS A 241 34.27 3.78 -73.60
N MET A 242 33.07 4.29 -73.89
CA MET A 242 32.42 4.13 -75.19
C MET A 242 33.18 4.84 -76.32
N PRO A 243 33.68 6.09 -76.16
CA PRO A 243 34.49 6.74 -77.18
C PRO A 243 35.85 6.06 -77.36
N ALA A 244 36.48 5.58 -76.28
CA ALA A 244 37.73 4.84 -76.37
C ALA A 244 37.56 3.52 -77.13
N LEU A 245 36.48 2.78 -76.87
CA LEU A 245 36.15 1.56 -77.61
C LEU A 245 35.86 1.86 -79.09
N LYS A 246 35.08 2.90 -79.37
CA LYS A 246 34.78 3.34 -80.75
C LYS A 246 36.06 3.72 -81.49
N LYS A 247 36.98 4.45 -80.84
CA LYS A 247 38.29 4.79 -81.41
C LYS A 247 39.12 3.54 -81.68
N TYR A 248 39.22 2.62 -80.70
CA TYR A 248 39.96 1.37 -80.88
C TYR A 248 39.43 0.55 -82.06
N ILE A 249 38.10 0.39 -82.16
CA ILE A 249 37.47 -0.33 -83.27
C ILE A 249 37.80 0.35 -84.60
N ARG A 250 37.68 1.69 -84.68
CA ARG A 250 38.02 2.46 -85.88
C ARG A 250 39.50 2.28 -86.25
N ASP A 251 40.41 2.43 -85.30
CA ASP A 251 41.85 2.28 -85.52
C ASP A 251 42.20 0.87 -86.04
N ARG A 252 41.47 -0.16 -85.60
CA ARG A 252 41.64 -1.54 -86.09
C ARG A 252 41.09 -1.73 -87.50
N PHE A 253 39.94 -1.16 -87.82
CA PHE A 253 39.42 -1.17 -89.19
C PHE A 253 40.37 -0.40 -90.14
N ASP A 254 40.87 0.76 -89.72
CA ASP A 254 41.82 1.55 -90.49
C ASP A 254 43.17 0.82 -90.70
N ASP A 255 43.60 -0.02 -89.75
CA ASP A 255 44.79 -0.89 -89.92
C ASP A 255 44.51 -2.04 -90.90
N ILE A 256 43.34 -2.67 -90.82
CA ILE A 256 42.92 -3.73 -91.75
C ILE A 256 42.83 -3.17 -93.17
N ASP A 257 42.17 -2.02 -93.37
CA ASP A 257 42.05 -1.38 -94.68
C ASP A 257 43.42 -0.99 -95.25
N ARG A 258 44.34 -0.49 -94.42
CA ARG A 258 45.72 -0.21 -94.84
C ARG A 258 46.44 -1.49 -95.28
N ARG A 259 46.29 -2.59 -94.55
CA ARG A 259 46.88 -3.88 -94.93
C ARG A 259 46.26 -4.45 -96.20
N LEU A 260 44.95 -4.31 -96.40
CA LEU A 260 44.26 -4.72 -97.61
C LEU A 260 44.77 -3.93 -98.82
N ARG A 261 44.90 -2.60 -98.71
CA ARG A 261 45.50 -1.78 -99.78
C ARG A 261 46.94 -2.15 -100.09
N LEU A 262 47.75 -2.48 -99.08
CA LEU A 262 49.11 -2.98 -99.29
C LEU A 262 49.15 -4.36 -99.98
N ILE A 263 48.07 -5.14 -99.91
CA ILE A 263 47.92 -6.39 -100.65
C ILE A 263 47.45 -6.11 -102.08
N GLU A 264 46.50 -5.19 -102.27
CA GLU A 264 46.07 -4.71 -103.61
C GLU A 264 47.23 -4.07 -104.39
N ASP A 265 48.02 -3.20 -103.75
CA ASP A 265 49.22 -2.58 -104.36
C ASP A 265 50.35 -3.60 -104.62
N LYS A 266 50.26 -4.80 -104.02
CA LYS A 266 51.15 -5.95 -104.29
C LYS A 266 50.69 -6.80 -105.48
N ASP A 267 49.98 -6.20 -106.44
CA ASP A 267 49.77 -6.74 -107.78
C ASP A 267 51.07 -7.02 -108.58
N ALA A 268 52.24 -6.65 -108.04
CA ALA A 268 53.48 -7.31 -108.40
C ALA A 268 53.70 -8.56 -107.54
N CYS A 269 53.02 -9.65 -107.90
CA CYS A 269 53.43 -10.99 -107.50
C CYS A 269 54.94 -11.13 -107.83
N PRO A 270 55.83 -11.45 -106.87
CA PRO A 270 57.20 -11.76 -107.22
C PRO A 270 57.15 -12.99 -108.12
N ARG A 271 57.33 -12.78 -109.43
CA ARG A 271 57.51 -13.85 -110.41
C ARG A 271 58.51 -14.84 -109.81
N ALA A 272 58.03 -16.02 -109.45
CA ALA A 272 58.93 -17.15 -109.29
C ALA A 272 59.65 -17.29 -110.63
N ALA A 273 60.98 -17.11 -110.62
CA ALA A 273 61.79 -17.27 -111.81
C ALA A 273 61.55 -18.67 -112.38
N GLY A 274 60.84 -18.77 -113.51
CA GLY A 274 60.73 -20.04 -114.22
C GLY A 274 59.43 -20.38 -114.95
N PHE A 275 58.36 -19.59 -114.90
CA PHE A 275 57.12 -19.95 -115.63
C PHE A 275 56.65 -18.84 -116.59
N ILE A 276 56.83 -19.10 -117.88
CA ILE A 276 56.18 -18.39 -118.99
C ILE A 276 54.85 -19.11 -119.22
N ASN A 277 53.72 -18.45 -118.93
CA ASN A 277 52.44 -18.79 -119.53
C ASN A 277 51.55 -17.54 -119.58
N THR A 278 51.21 -17.15 -120.80
CA THR A 278 50.21 -16.12 -121.12
C THR A 278 48.81 -16.68 -120.84
N GLY A 279 48.05 -16.03 -119.95
CA GLY A 279 46.59 -16.23 -119.89
C GLY A 279 45.97 -16.63 -118.56
N LEU A 280 46.52 -16.24 -117.41
CA LEU A 280 45.81 -16.34 -116.13
C LEU A 280 45.65 -14.95 -115.52
N CYS A 281 44.41 -14.43 -115.55
CA CYS A 281 44.00 -13.35 -114.67
C CYS A 281 43.88 -13.90 -113.25
N CYS A 282 44.51 -13.24 -112.29
CA CYS A 282 44.27 -13.50 -110.88
C CYS A 282 42.79 -13.20 -110.57
N LEU A 283 42.14 -14.14 -109.88
CA LEU A 283 40.75 -13.99 -109.44
C LEU A 283 40.63 -12.81 -108.47
N SER A 284 39.83 -11.83 -108.87
CA SER A 284 39.22 -10.81 -108.00
C SER A 284 38.18 -11.43 -107.08
#